data_AF-A0A7L4QQC0-F1
#
_entry.id   AF-A0A7L4QQC0-F1
#
_cell.length_a   1.000
_cell.length_b   1.000
_cell.length_c   1.000
_cell.angle_alpha   90.00
_cell.angle_beta   90.00
_cell.angle_gamma   90.00
#
_symmetry.space_group_name_H-M   'P 1'
#
loop_
_entity.id
_entity.type
_entity.pdbx_description
1 polymer ?
#
loop_
_entity_poly.entity_id
_entity_poly.type
_entity_poly.pdbx_seq_one_letter_code
_entity_poly.pdbx_strand_id
1 'polypeptide(L)'
;MDAVEYFEVECTEETGGNYYRRIADVVLLDHNLLRVIRKLHIFIDPEVPIFIAVGVTKKLPGIVRLRDFAEVMATDQKITISIGDETYLAPLLQILWERYGKENVSQPDRFTIVLPGDVSESGDLEDIPVFDPSESIYKDLIYALLVIQPEGFKVRRQWYGKEKFYLVASEDTLPEDIEELVREKFALMGERL
;
A
#
# COMPACT_ATOMS: atom_id res chain seq x y z
N MET A 1 -23.87 -2.63 -4.38
CA MET A 1 -22.65 -2.85 -3.58
C MET A 1 -22.05 -4.13 -4.11
N ASP A 2 -20.98 -4.04 -4.88
CA ASP A 2 -19.97 -5.09 -4.96
C ASP A 2 -18.64 -4.35 -4.93
N ALA A 3 -18.11 -4.15 -3.72
CA ALA A 3 -16.88 -3.37 -3.54
C ALA A 3 -15.64 -4.13 -4.07
N VAL A 4 -15.76 -5.45 -4.22
CA VAL A 4 -14.71 -6.40 -4.61
C VAL A 4 -15.29 -7.30 -5.72
N GLU A 5 -14.57 -7.43 -6.83
CA GLU A 5 -15.03 -8.19 -8.02
C GLU A 5 -14.96 -9.71 -7.79
N TYR A 6 -14.03 -10.16 -6.96
CA TYR A 6 -13.85 -11.56 -6.59
C TYR A 6 -13.41 -11.65 -5.14
N PHE A 7 -14.19 -12.32 -4.30
CA PHE A 7 -13.80 -12.63 -2.94
C PHE A 7 -14.21 -14.06 -2.59
N GLU A 8 -13.21 -14.91 -2.40
CA GLU A 8 -13.42 -16.32 -2.09
C GLU A 8 -12.49 -16.79 -0.97
N VAL A 9 -13.04 -17.64 -0.09
CA VAL A 9 -12.31 -18.35 0.95
C VAL A 9 -12.50 -19.85 0.71
N GLU A 10 -11.48 -20.48 0.13
CA GLU A 10 -11.38 -21.90 -0.12
C GLU A 10 -10.80 -22.60 1.11
N CYS A 11 -11.48 -23.62 1.63
CA CYS A 11 -11.00 -24.41 2.74
C CYS A 11 -11.35 -25.89 2.51
N THR A 12 -10.45 -26.81 2.86
CA THR A 12 -10.73 -28.26 2.81
C THR A 12 -11.80 -28.67 3.82
N GLU A 13 -11.99 -27.87 4.88
CA GLU A 13 -13.07 -27.99 5.85
C GLU A 13 -14.11 -26.86 5.69
N GLU A 14 -15.34 -27.20 5.29
CA GLU A 14 -16.40 -26.23 4.98
C GLU A 14 -16.78 -25.31 6.15
N THR A 15 -16.86 -25.87 7.36
CA THR A 15 -17.23 -25.10 8.55
C THR A 15 -16.15 -24.06 8.88
N GLY A 16 -14.89 -24.48 8.93
CA GLY A 16 -13.73 -23.59 9.06
C GLY A 16 -13.71 -22.49 8.00
N GLY A 17 -13.90 -22.83 6.72
CA GLY A 17 -13.94 -21.87 5.61
C GLY A 17 -14.99 -20.78 5.79
N ASN A 18 -16.21 -21.15 6.23
CA ASN A 18 -17.28 -20.20 6.51
C ASN A 18 -16.94 -19.22 7.65
N TYR A 19 -16.23 -19.69 8.69
CA TYR A 19 -15.75 -18.80 9.76
C TYR A 19 -14.68 -17.83 9.26
N TYR A 20 -13.69 -18.33 8.52
CA TYR A 20 -12.63 -17.47 7.97
C TYR A 20 -13.16 -16.45 6.96
N ARG A 21 -14.20 -16.79 6.19
CA ARG A 21 -14.89 -15.82 5.33
C ARG A 21 -15.44 -14.65 6.14
N ARG A 22 -16.12 -14.92 7.25
CA ARG A 22 -16.67 -13.87 8.14
C ARG A 22 -15.57 -13.06 8.82
N ILE A 23 -14.50 -13.71 9.28
CA ILE A 23 -13.35 -13.03 9.88
C ILE A 23 -12.73 -12.08 8.87
N ALA A 24 -12.47 -12.56 7.65
CA ALA A 24 -11.94 -11.75 6.57
C ALA A 24 -12.86 -10.57 6.22
N ASP A 25 -14.18 -10.78 6.11
CA ASP A 25 -15.14 -9.69 5.87
C ASP A 25 -15.05 -8.60 6.95
N VAL A 26 -15.04 -8.97 8.22
CA VAL A 26 -14.98 -8.04 9.35
C VAL A 26 -13.66 -7.27 9.34
N VAL A 27 -12.52 -7.98 9.24
CA VAL A 27 -11.19 -7.35 9.26
C VAL A 27 -11.01 -6.40 8.07
N LEU A 28 -11.41 -6.81 6.86
CA LEU A 28 -11.27 -5.97 5.67
C LEU A 28 -12.18 -4.73 5.72
N LEU A 29 -13.36 -4.85 6.33
CA LEU A 29 -14.27 -3.72 6.54
C LEU A 29 -13.72 -2.74 7.56
N ASP A 30 -13.26 -3.23 8.72
CA ASP A 30 -12.73 -2.40 9.82
C ASP A 30 -11.49 -1.61 9.39
N HIS A 31 -10.64 -2.20 8.56
CA HIS A 31 -9.48 -1.53 7.96
C HIS A 31 -9.81 -0.70 6.71
N ASN A 32 -11.07 -0.63 6.29
CA ASN A 32 -11.52 0.09 5.09
C ASN A 32 -10.74 -0.31 3.82
N LEU A 33 -10.42 -1.61 3.69
CA LEU A 33 -9.62 -2.18 2.60
C LEU A 33 -10.49 -2.66 1.43
N LEU A 34 -11.79 -2.87 1.63
CA LEU A 34 -12.74 -3.25 0.57
C LEU A 34 -12.75 -2.27 -0.62
N ARG A 35 -12.46 -0.99 -0.38
CA ARG A 35 -12.36 0.01 -1.45
C ARG A 35 -11.11 -0.15 -2.30
N VAL A 36 -10.05 -0.73 -1.74
CA VAL A 36 -8.73 -0.90 -2.36
C VAL A 36 -8.63 -2.24 -3.08
N ILE A 37 -9.22 -3.29 -2.53
CA ILE A 37 -9.13 -4.65 -3.09
C ILE A 37 -10.04 -4.78 -4.31
N ARG A 38 -9.49 -5.30 -5.41
CA ARG A 38 -10.25 -5.70 -6.60
C ARG A 38 -10.62 -7.18 -6.53
N LYS A 39 -9.64 -8.03 -6.22
CA LYS A 39 -9.81 -9.48 -6.11
C LYS A 39 -9.03 -10.02 -4.92
N LEU A 40 -9.60 -10.98 -4.20
CA LEU A 40 -8.95 -11.67 -3.09
C LEU A 40 -9.37 -13.13 -3.07
N HIS A 41 -8.40 -14.02 -3.01
CA HIS A 41 -8.61 -15.44 -2.81
C HIS A 41 -7.80 -15.87 -1.59
N ILE A 42 -8.46 -16.48 -0.62
CA ILE A 42 -7.84 -17.04 0.58
C ILE A 42 -8.03 -18.56 0.51
N PHE A 43 -6.93 -19.29 0.60
CA PHE A 43 -6.91 -20.74 0.69
C PHE A 43 -6.37 -21.17 2.05
N ILE A 44 -7.06 -22.10 2.69
CA ILE A 44 -6.70 -22.64 3.99
C ILE A 44 -6.80 -24.15 3.92
N ASP A 45 -5.74 -24.85 4.33
CA ASP A 45 -5.78 -26.29 4.54
C ASP A 45 -5.39 -26.60 5.99
N PRO A 46 -6.32 -27.04 6.86
CA PRO A 46 -5.99 -27.51 8.19
C PRO A 46 -5.24 -28.86 8.20
N GLU A 47 -5.36 -29.71 7.17
CA GLU A 47 -4.64 -31.00 7.13
C GLU A 47 -3.15 -30.80 6.86
N VAL A 48 -2.85 -29.86 5.96
CA VAL A 48 -1.50 -29.37 5.69
C VAL A 48 -1.47 -27.92 6.15
N PRO A 49 -1.04 -27.59 7.39
CA PRO A 49 -1.31 -26.31 8.05
C PRO A 49 -0.74 -25.11 7.28
N ILE A 50 -1.48 -24.68 6.26
CA ILE A 50 -1.07 -23.68 5.28
C ILE A 50 -2.20 -22.70 5.03
N PHE A 51 -1.81 -21.45 4.94
CA PHE A 51 -2.66 -20.32 4.65
C PHE A 51 -2.05 -19.57 3.48
N ILE A 52 -2.81 -19.38 2.41
CA ILE A 52 -2.39 -18.65 1.22
C ILE A 52 -3.45 -17.60 0.93
N ALA A 53 -3.11 -16.33 1.08
CA ALA A 53 -3.94 -15.23 0.62
C ALA A 53 -3.27 -14.56 -0.57
N VAL A 54 -3.94 -14.52 -1.71
CA VAL A 54 -3.51 -13.82 -2.92
C VAL A 54 -4.52 -12.75 -3.29
N GLY A 55 -4.06 -11.59 -3.72
CA GLY A 55 -4.96 -10.51 -4.04
C GLY A 55 -4.44 -9.56 -5.11
N VAL A 56 -5.39 -8.84 -5.69
CA VAL A 56 -5.18 -7.79 -6.67
C VAL A 56 -5.85 -6.53 -6.14
N THR A 57 -5.10 -5.44 -6.10
CA THR A 57 -5.65 -4.12 -5.76
C THR A 57 -6.30 -3.51 -6.99
N LYS A 58 -7.22 -2.58 -6.76
CA LYS A 58 -7.58 -1.58 -7.78
C LYS A 58 -6.34 -0.73 -8.07
N LYS A 59 -6.43 0.09 -9.10
CA LYS A 59 -5.36 1.04 -9.41
C LYS A 59 -5.10 1.91 -8.19
N LEU A 60 -3.92 1.74 -7.59
CA LEU A 60 -3.52 2.50 -6.43
C LEU A 60 -3.29 3.96 -6.83
N PRO A 61 -3.49 4.93 -5.92
CA PRO A 61 -3.10 6.30 -6.19
C PRO A 61 -1.61 6.33 -6.51
N GLY A 62 -1.24 7.08 -7.53
CA GLY A 62 0.16 7.23 -7.91
C GLY A 62 0.97 7.99 -6.85
N ILE A 63 2.28 8.05 -7.08
CA ILE A 63 3.18 8.92 -6.31
C ILE A 63 2.66 10.36 -6.39
N VAL A 64 2.38 10.94 -5.22
CA VAL A 64 1.99 12.35 -5.07
C VAL A 64 3.25 13.19 -5.24
N ARG A 65 3.24 14.07 -6.24
CA ARG A 65 4.31 15.03 -6.51
C ARG A 65 3.96 16.41 -5.98
N LEU A 66 4.95 17.27 -5.83
CA LEU A 66 4.75 18.64 -5.34
C LEU A 66 3.65 19.38 -6.13
N ARG A 67 3.68 19.28 -7.46
CA ARG A 67 2.68 19.91 -8.36
C ARG A 67 1.24 19.45 -8.13
N ASP A 68 1.03 18.30 -7.49
CA ASP A 68 -0.32 17.76 -7.29
C ASP A 68 -1.06 18.49 -6.16
N PHE A 69 -0.33 19.21 -5.30
CA PHE A 69 -0.90 19.87 -4.12
C PHE A 69 -0.30 21.25 -3.80
N ALA A 70 0.62 21.77 -4.61
CA ALA A 70 1.25 23.06 -4.40
C ALA A 70 1.62 23.76 -5.72
N GLU A 71 1.68 25.09 -5.67
CA GLU A 71 2.14 25.93 -6.78
C GLU A 71 3.56 26.45 -6.48
N VAL A 72 4.46 26.36 -7.45
CA VAL A 72 5.85 26.83 -7.33
C VAL A 72 6.02 28.12 -8.10
N MET A 73 6.43 29.18 -7.41
CA MET A 73 6.75 30.48 -8.00
C MET A 73 8.22 30.79 -7.79
N ALA A 74 9.00 30.79 -8.86
CA ALA A 74 10.40 31.16 -8.81
C ALA A 74 10.64 32.60 -9.29
N THR A 75 11.59 33.24 -8.63
CA THR A 75 12.17 34.54 -9.00
C THR A 75 13.69 34.41 -8.93
N ASP A 76 14.43 35.36 -9.50
CA ASP A 76 15.91 35.30 -9.58
C ASP A 76 16.65 35.13 -8.23
N GLN A 77 15.96 35.31 -7.09
CA GLN A 77 16.57 35.23 -5.75
C GLN A 77 15.87 34.26 -4.79
N LYS A 78 14.63 33.87 -5.07
CA LYS A 78 13.82 33.07 -4.16
C LYS A 78 12.79 32.23 -4.90
N ILE A 79 12.50 31.07 -4.32
CA ILE A 79 11.42 30.20 -4.72
C ILE A 79 10.38 30.20 -3.60
N THR A 80 9.13 30.47 -3.97
CA THR A 80 7.99 30.44 -3.05
C THR A 80 7.09 29.29 -3.46
N ILE A 81 6.82 28.37 -2.53
CA ILE A 81 5.91 27.25 -2.71
C ILE A 81 4.64 27.57 -1.93
N SER A 82 3.51 27.65 -2.64
CA SER A 82 2.19 27.84 -2.03
C SER A 82 1.47 26.50 -1.94
N ILE A 83 1.11 26.09 -0.73
CA ILE A 83 0.53 24.79 -0.42
C ILE A 83 -1.00 24.86 -0.46
N GLY A 84 -1.63 24.01 -1.27
CA GLY A 84 -3.08 23.85 -1.35
C GLY A 84 -3.64 22.75 -0.43
N ASP A 85 -2.86 21.68 -0.19
CA ASP A 85 -3.23 20.58 0.72
C ASP A 85 -2.14 20.37 1.80
N GLU A 86 -2.50 20.65 3.05
CA GLU A 86 -1.61 20.51 4.21
C GLU A 86 -1.23 19.05 4.51
N THR A 87 -1.96 18.07 3.98
CA THR A 87 -1.74 16.63 4.24
C THR A 87 -0.30 16.20 3.91
N TYR A 88 0.31 16.80 2.89
CA TYR A 88 1.64 16.45 2.39
C TYR A 88 2.73 17.43 2.83
N LEU A 89 2.41 18.42 3.67
CA LEU A 89 3.33 19.46 4.12
C LEU A 89 4.50 18.90 4.92
N ALA A 90 4.21 18.03 5.90
CA ALA A 90 5.23 17.43 6.75
C ALA A 90 6.25 16.58 5.97
N PRO A 91 5.85 15.63 5.09
CA PRO A 91 6.82 14.89 4.29
C PRO A 91 7.58 15.79 3.31
N LEU A 92 6.92 16.79 2.71
CA LEU A 92 7.59 17.77 1.85
C LEU A 92 8.70 18.52 2.60
N LEU A 93 8.44 19.01 3.81
CA LEU A 93 9.43 19.72 4.61
C LEU A 93 10.66 18.86 4.92
N GLN A 94 10.48 17.57 5.19
CA GLN A 94 11.63 16.67 5.40
C GLN A 94 12.50 16.58 4.16
N ILE A 95 11.90 16.39 2.98
CA ILE A 95 12.62 16.33 1.71
C ILE A 95 13.37 17.65 1.45
N LEU A 96 12.71 18.79 1.69
CA LEU A 96 13.32 20.11 1.49
C LEU A 96 14.46 20.37 2.48
N TRP A 97 14.33 19.98 3.75
CA TRP A 97 15.40 20.10 4.75
C TRP A 97 16.60 19.23 4.41
N GLU A 98 16.38 18.01 3.91
CA GLU A 98 17.46 17.14 3.46
C GLU A 98 18.18 17.71 2.23
N ARG A 99 17.45 18.33 1.31
CA ARG A 99 18.01 18.87 0.05
C ARG A 99 18.69 20.22 0.23
N TYR A 100 18.09 21.14 1.00
CA TYR A 100 18.52 22.53 1.10
C TYR A 100 19.08 22.93 2.47
N GLY A 101 18.94 22.08 3.49
CA GLY A 101 19.29 22.42 4.87
C GLY A 101 18.16 23.16 5.60
N LYS A 102 17.96 22.84 6.87
CA LYS A 102 16.82 23.34 7.66
C LYS A 102 16.81 24.86 7.81
N GLU A 103 17.99 25.47 7.92
CA GLU A 103 18.19 26.91 8.01
C GLU A 103 17.82 27.69 6.75
N ASN A 104 17.82 27.03 5.59
CA ASN A 104 17.51 27.64 4.30
C ASN A 104 16.04 27.45 3.90
N VAL A 105 15.27 26.66 4.66
CA VAL A 105 13.84 26.46 4.44
C VAL A 105 13.04 27.30 5.44
N SER A 106 12.44 28.38 4.96
CA SER A 106 11.59 29.24 5.79
C SER A 106 10.12 28.91 5.58
N GLN A 107 9.38 28.71 6.66
CA GLN A 107 7.94 28.53 6.66
C GLN A 107 7.28 29.69 7.43
N PRO A 108 6.97 30.82 6.78
CA PRO A 108 6.33 31.95 7.45
C PRO A 108 4.93 31.61 7.97
N ASP A 109 4.22 30.70 7.31
CA ASP A 109 2.91 30.19 7.70
C ASP A 109 2.67 28.77 7.15
N ARG A 110 1.54 28.15 7.52
CA ARG A 110 1.24 26.75 7.15
C ARG A 110 1.03 26.50 5.65
N PHE A 111 0.81 27.54 4.85
CA PHE A 111 0.55 27.44 3.41
C PHE A 111 1.69 27.94 2.54
N THR A 112 2.79 28.41 3.15
CA THR A 112 3.86 29.06 2.40
C THR A 112 5.22 28.52 2.84
N ILE A 113 6.02 28.07 1.88
CA ILE A 113 7.43 27.73 2.06
C ILE A 113 8.27 28.63 1.16
N VAL A 114 9.37 29.16 1.69
CA VAL A 114 10.32 30.00 0.96
C VAL A 114 11.70 29.37 1.00
N LEU A 115 12.30 29.24 -0.17
CA LEU A 115 13.64 28.69 -0.40
C LEU A 115 14.51 29.73 -1.13
N PRO A 116 15.84 29.75 -0.89
CA PRO A 116 16.76 30.42 -1.80
C PRO A 116 16.78 29.68 -3.13
N GLY A 117 16.82 30.39 -4.26
CA GLY A 117 16.94 29.72 -5.56
C GLY A 117 16.71 30.65 -6.76
N ASP A 118 17.06 30.12 -7.93
CA ASP A 118 16.90 30.73 -9.27
C ASP A 118 15.89 29.90 -10.10
N VAL A 119 15.32 30.49 -11.14
CA VAL A 119 14.24 29.94 -12.00
C VAL A 119 14.62 28.58 -12.60
N SER A 120 15.90 28.33 -12.84
CA SER A 120 16.41 27.07 -13.39
C SER A 120 16.13 25.85 -12.49
N GLU A 121 16.00 26.03 -11.17
CA GLU A 121 15.75 24.94 -10.21
C GLU A 121 14.25 24.60 -10.06
N SER A 122 13.36 25.47 -10.54
CA SER A 122 11.91 25.34 -10.34
C SER A 122 11.28 24.15 -11.07
N GLY A 123 11.76 23.83 -12.27
CA GLY A 123 11.26 22.70 -13.06
C GLY A 123 11.53 21.34 -12.40
N ASP A 124 12.65 21.20 -11.68
CA ASP A 124 12.98 19.97 -10.95
C ASP A 124 12.25 19.87 -9.60
N LEU A 125 11.76 20.99 -9.04
CA LEU A 125 11.04 21.04 -7.78
C LEU A 125 9.60 20.52 -7.91
N GLU A 126 8.88 20.89 -8.96
CA GLU A 126 7.48 20.49 -9.17
C GLU A 126 7.28 18.96 -9.30
N ASP A 127 8.28 18.27 -9.83
CA ASP A 127 8.26 16.82 -10.06
C ASP A 127 8.81 16.00 -8.87
N ILE A 128 9.17 16.64 -7.76
CA ILE A 128 9.64 15.93 -6.56
C ILE A 128 8.56 14.95 -6.08
N PRO A 129 8.90 13.66 -5.90
CA PRO A 129 8.00 12.70 -5.28
C PRO A 129 7.93 12.99 -3.78
N VAL A 130 6.74 13.34 -3.28
CA VAL A 130 6.54 13.73 -1.88
C VAL A 130 5.98 12.58 -1.04
N PHE A 131 5.07 11.80 -1.61
CA PHE A 131 4.44 10.70 -0.89
C PHE A 131 4.03 9.57 -1.84
N ASP A 132 4.36 8.33 -1.48
CA ASP A 132 3.83 7.15 -2.16
C ASP A 132 2.81 6.44 -1.24
N PRO A 133 1.49 6.60 -1.50
CA PRO A 133 0.46 5.94 -0.71
C PRO A 133 0.46 4.42 -0.89
N SER A 134 1.12 3.89 -1.93
CA SER A 134 1.13 2.46 -2.22
C SER A 134 1.75 1.67 -1.08
N GLU A 135 2.86 2.17 -0.51
CA GLU A 135 3.55 1.47 0.58
C GLU A 135 2.67 1.31 1.82
N SER A 136 1.98 2.37 2.25
CA SER A 136 1.12 2.31 3.43
C SER A 136 -0.06 1.37 3.18
N ILE A 137 -0.65 1.44 1.98
CA ILE A 137 -1.75 0.56 1.59
C ILE A 137 -1.32 -0.92 1.61
N TYR A 138 -0.15 -1.25 1.07
CA TYR A 138 0.34 -2.63 1.13
C TYR A 138 0.66 -3.09 2.55
N LYS A 139 1.19 -2.22 3.40
CA LYS A 139 1.40 -2.53 4.82
C LYS A 139 0.07 -2.83 5.52
N ASP A 140 -0.97 -2.06 5.24
CA ASP A 140 -2.32 -2.29 5.78
C ASP A 140 -2.94 -3.60 5.26
N LEU A 141 -2.78 -3.89 3.96
CA LEU A 141 -3.23 -5.15 3.35
C LEU A 141 -2.56 -6.35 4.01
N ILE A 142 -1.23 -6.35 4.10
CA ILE A 142 -0.48 -7.43 4.75
C ILE A 142 -0.88 -7.55 6.22
N TYR A 143 -1.02 -6.43 6.94
CA TYR A 143 -1.48 -6.44 8.33
C TYR A 143 -2.83 -7.12 8.48
N ALA A 144 -3.81 -6.78 7.63
CA ALA A 144 -5.12 -7.42 7.65
C ALA A 144 -5.01 -8.95 7.43
N LEU A 145 -4.19 -9.40 6.48
CA LEU A 145 -3.98 -10.84 6.25
C LEU A 145 -3.29 -11.52 7.43
N LEU A 146 -2.40 -10.82 8.14
CA LEU A 146 -1.77 -11.31 9.37
C LEU A 146 -2.76 -11.47 10.52
N VAL A 147 -3.83 -10.67 10.55
CA VAL A 147 -4.92 -10.79 11.52
C VAL A 147 -5.89 -11.92 11.12
N ILE A 148 -6.08 -12.14 9.82
CA ILE A 148 -7.00 -13.17 9.28
C ILE A 148 -6.39 -14.57 9.37
N GLN A 149 -5.08 -14.73 9.19
CA GLN A 149 -4.45 -16.05 9.20
C GLN A 149 -4.73 -16.83 10.50
N PRO A 150 -4.68 -18.17 10.47
CA PRO A 150 -4.83 -18.98 11.67
C PRO A 150 -3.84 -18.60 12.77
N GLU A 151 -4.30 -18.71 14.02
CA GLU A 151 -3.42 -18.60 15.18
C GLU A 151 -2.34 -19.69 15.13
N GLY A 152 -1.15 -19.38 15.65
CA GLY A 152 -0.02 -20.32 15.64
C GLY A 152 0.82 -20.29 14.36
N PHE A 153 0.34 -19.71 13.26
CA PHE A 153 1.09 -19.64 12.00
C PHE A 153 2.18 -18.57 12.08
N LYS A 154 3.42 -19.01 12.27
CA LYS A 154 4.58 -18.14 12.56
C LYS A 154 5.54 -18.01 11.39
N VAL A 155 5.62 -19.01 10.52
CA VAL A 155 6.51 -18.98 9.36
C VAL A 155 5.76 -18.39 8.18
N ARG A 156 6.29 -17.30 7.61
CA ARG A 156 5.54 -16.46 6.67
C ARG A 156 6.41 -16.00 5.51
N ARG A 157 5.80 -15.86 4.34
CA ARG A 157 6.36 -15.19 3.16
C ARG A 157 5.31 -14.25 2.60
N GLN A 158 5.72 -13.02 2.34
CA GLN A 158 4.85 -12.00 1.77
C GLN A 158 5.52 -11.34 0.57
N TRP A 159 4.70 -10.82 -0.33
CA TRP A 159 5.17 -10.01 -1.45
C TRP A 159 4.07 -9.07 -1.89
N TYR A 160 4.47 -7.93 -2.44
CA TYR A 160 3.56 -7.02 -3.11
C TYR A 160 4.27 -6.29 -4.25
N GLY A 161 3.51 -5.89 -5.26
CA GLY A 161 4.00 -5.14 -6.40
C GLY A 161 3.08 -5.30 -7.61
N LYS A 162 3.13 -4.35 -8.54
CA LYS A 162 2.32 -4.36 -9.78
C LYS A 162 0.84 -4.64 -9.51
N GLU A 163 0.27 -3.96 -8.50
CA GLU A 163 -1.12 -4.09 -8.06
C GLU A 163 -1.49 -5.49 -7.52
N LYS A 164 -0.51 -6.33 -7.20
CA LYS A 164 -0.71 -7.66 -6.64
C LYS A 164 -0.04 -7.78 -5.30
N PHE A 165 -0.56 -8.68 -4.48
CA PHE A 165 0.03 -9.01 -3.19
C PHE A 165 -0.29 -10.46 -2.82
N TYR A 166 0.55 -11.05 -1.98
CA TYR A 166 0.23 -12.29 -1.33
C TYR A 166 0.86 -12.39 0.07
N LEU A 167 0.24 -13.22 0.90
CA LEU A 167 0.78 -13.74 2.15
C LEU A 167 0.63 -15.25 2.13
N VAL A 168 1.72 -15.96 2.38
CA VAL A 168 1.73 -17.39 2.69
C VAL A 168 2.20 -17.57 4.12
N ALA A 169 1.47 -18.35 4.90
CA ALA A 169 1.79 -18.63 6.29
C ALA A 169 1.59 -20.12 6.60
N SER A 170 2.38 -20.63 7.53
CA SER A 170 2.32 -22.00 8.06
C SER A 170 2.74 -22.01 9.52
N GLU A 171 2.42 -23.09 10.24
CA GLU A 171 2.80 -23.31 11.63
C GLU A 171 4.32 -23.47 11.78
N ASP A 172 4.91 -24.48 11.12
CA ASP A 172 6.30 -24.89 11.34
C ASP A 172 7.23 -24.61 10.15
N THR A 173 6.79 -24.92 8.92
CA THR A 173 7.62 -24.79 7.71
C THR A 173 6.74 -24.45 6.52
N LEU A 174 7.29 -23.67 5.58
CA LEU A 174 6.63 -23.41 4.32
C LEU A 174 7.05 -24.48 3.30
N PRO A 175 6.14 -24.90 2.39
CA PRO A 175 6.49 -25.81 1.30
C PRO A 175 7.62 -25.27 0.41
N GLU A 176 8.29 -26.14 -0.35
CA GLU A 176 9.33 -25.68 -1.30
C GLU A 176 8.72 -25.03 -2.55
N ASP A 177 7.51 -25.44 -2.92
CA ASP A 177 6.74 -25.10 -4.11
C ASP A 177 5.77 -23.90 -3.91
N ILE A 178 6.01 -23.05 -2.91
CA ILE A 178 5.16 -21.88 -2.59
C ILE A 178 4.82 -21.04 -3.83
N GLU A 179 5.79 -20.79 -4.70
CA GLU A 179 5.56 -19.96 -5.88
C GLU A 179 4.55 -20.57 -6.85
N GLU A 180 4.55 -21.91 -6.98
CA GLU A 180 3.60 -22.63 -7.81
C GLU A 180 2.20 -22.55 -7.21
N LEU A 181 2.06 -22.84 -5.91
CA LEU A 181 0.80 -22.72 -5.18
C LEU A 181 0.22 -21.30 -5.28
N VAL A 182 1.04 -20.27 -5.10
CA VAL A 182 0.61 -18.87 -5.25
C VAL A 182 0.13 -18.59 -6.68
N ARG A 183 0.85 -19.06 -7.71
CA ARG A 183 0.45 -18.88 -9.12
C ARG A 183 -0.88 -19.58 -9.42
N GLU A 184 -1.09 -20.78 -8.89
CA GLU A 184 -2.37 -21.49 -9.01
C GLU A 184 -3.51 -20.67 -8.41
N LYS A 185 -3.33 -20.13 -7.20
CA LYS A 185 -4.37 -19.30 -6.57
C LYS A 185 -4.62 -17.98 -7.32
N PHE A 186 -3.61 -17.36 -7.92
CA PHE A 186 -3.83 -16.23 -8.84
C PHE A 186 -4.62 -16.64 -10.10
N ALA A 187 -4.35 -17.82 -10.66
CA ALA A 187 -5.04 -18.33 -11.84
C ALA A 187 -6.54 -18.54 -11.60
N LEU A 188 -6.95 -18.94 -10.39
CA LEU A 188 -8.36 -19.05 -9.99
C LEU A 188 -9.13 -17.73 -10.09
N MET A 189 -8.42 -16.60 -9.94
CA MET A 189 -8.98 -15.25 -10.09
C MET A 189 -8.92 -14.72 -11.55
N GLY A 190 -8.41 -15.52 -12.48
CA GLY A 190 -8.13 -15.11 -13.86
C GLY A 190 -6.91 -14.19 -13.98
N GLU A 191 -5.98 -14.25 -13.03
CA GLU A 191 -4.80 -13.40 -12.93
C GLU A 191 -3.52 -14.24 -13.08
N ARG A 192 -2.40 -13.60 -13.41
CA ARG A 192 -1.07 -14.25 -13.48
C ARG A 192 -0.14 -13.53 -12.52
N LEU A 193 0.68 -14.24 -11.74
CA LEU A 193 1.72 -13.61 -10.93
C LEU A 193 2.85 -13.08 -11.83
#